data_AF-A0A520AKS6-F1
#
_entry.id   AF-A0A520AKS6-F1
#
_cell.length_a   1.000
_cell.length_b   1.000
_cell.length_c   1.000
_cell.angle_alpha   90.00
_cell.angle_beta   90.00
_cell.angle_gamma   90.00
#
_symmetry.space_group_name_H-M   'P 1'
#
loop_
_entity.id
_entity.type
_entity.pdbx_description
1 polymer ?
#
loop_
_entity_poly.entity_id
_entity_poly.type
_entity_poly.pdbx_seq_one_letter_code
_entity_poly.pdbx_strand_id
1 'polypeptide(L)'
;MTEIKLEALSNQELLKREKMISAVTYTLAGMLLVLFLLAIILSFAKGFSALTVVPVALMPIVLINLGSIKKIKAERKSRGL
;
A
#
# COMPACT_ATOMS: atom_id res chain seq x y z
N MET A 1 -0.19 -5.90 14.95
CA MET A 1 1.08 -5.70 14.24
C MET A 1 2.09 -5.21 15.24
N THR A 2 3.29 -5.80 15.31
CA THR A 2 4.36 -5.31 16.18
C THR A 2 4.75 -3.91 15.72
N GLU A 3 4.61 -2.91 16.59
CA GLU A 3 5.03 -1.53 16.33
C GLU A 3 6.55 -1.53 16.11
N ILE A 4 7.00 -1.32 14.86
CA ILE A 4 8.42 -1.21 14.58
C ILE A 4 8.85 0.23 14.88
N LYS A 5 9.66 0.40 15.92
CA LYS A 5 10.27 1.68 16.29
C LYS A 5 11.21 2.15 15.18
N LEU A 6 10.80 3.15 14.41
CA LEU A 6 11.56 3.67 13.27
C LEU A 6 12.90 4.28 13.71
N GLU A 7 12.92 4.89 14.89
CA GLU A 7 14.09 5.49 15.54
C GLU A 7 15.23 4.47 15.75
N ALA A 8 14.88 3.21 16.02
CA ALA A 8 15.86 2.15 16.29
C ALA A 8 16.53 1.58 15.02
N LEU A 9 16.03 1.93 13.83
CA LEU A 9 16.61 1.45 12.56
C LEU A 9 17.86 2.25 12.20
N SER A 10 18.86 1.59 11.62
CA SER A 10 19.95 2.28 10.95
C SER A 10 19.45 3.01 9.70
N ASN A 11 20.23 3.98 9.21
CA ASN A 11 19.87 4.76 8.02
C ASN A 11 19.66 3.86 6.78
N GLN A 12 20.50 2.83 6.62
CA GLN A 12 20.38 1.88 5.51
C GLN A 12 19.12 1.04 5.61
N GLU A 13 18.77 0.57 6.80
CA GLU A 13 17.54 -0.20 7.03
C GLU A 13 16.30 0.65 6.81
N LEU A 14 16.32 1.92 7.26
CA LEU A 14 15.23 2.87 7.06
C LEU A 14 14.97 3.10 5.56
N LEU A 15 16.03 3.35 4.77
CA LEU A 15 15.93 3.55 3.32
C LEU A 15 15.47 2.28 2.57
N LYS A 16 16.04 1.11 2.92
CA LYS A 16 15.60 -0.18 2.34
C LYS A 16 14.13 -0.43 2.64
N ARG A 17 13.69 -0.14 3.85
CA ARG A 17 12.31 -0.34 4.28
C ARG A 17 11.34 0.60 3.60
N GLU A 18 11.70 1.89 3.44
CA GLU A 18 10.91 2.83 2.64
C GLU A 18 10.71 2.32 1.21
N LYS A 19 11.80 1.90 0.55
CA LYS A 19 11.75 1.40 -0.83
C LYS A 19 10.88 0.15 -0.93
N MET A 20 11.06 -0.81 -0.01
CA MET A 20 10.28 -2.04 0.02
C MET A 20 8.79 -1.77 0.22
N ILE A 21 8.41 -1.00 1.24
CA ILE A 21 6.99 -0.71 1.52
C ILE A 21 6.39 0.12 0.39
N SER A 22 7.12 1.09 -0.16
CA SER A 22 6.65 1.88 -1.31
C SER A 22 6.40 1.01 -2.54
N ALA A 23 7.34 0.13 -2.89
CA ALA A 23 7.20 -0.77 -4.02
C ALA A 23 5.97 -1.67 -3.86
N VAL A 24 5.85 -2.37 -2.72
CA VAL A 24 4.70 -3.25 -2.44
C VAL A 24 3.38 -2.47 -2.47
N THR A 25 3.35 -1.27 -1.90
CA THR A 25 2.13 -0.45 -1.84
C THR A 25 1.69 0.02 -3.22
N TYR A 26 2.61 0.50 -4.05
CA TYR A 26 2.27 0.96 -5.40
C TYR A 26 1.91 -0.20 -6.32
N THR A 27 2.58 -1.35 -6.20
CA THR A 27 2.19 -2.56 -6.92
C THR A 27 0.79 -3.01 -6.49
N LEU A 28 0.50 -3.06 -5.19
CA LEU A 28 -0.84 -3.40 -4.69
C LEU A 28 -1.89 -2.42 -5.21
N ALA A 29 -1.65 -1.11 -5.09
CA ALA A 29 -2.57 -0.08 -5.56
C ALA A 29 -2.84 -0.19 -7.08
N GLY A 30 -1.79 -0.42 -7.88
CA GLY A 30 -1.90 -0.63 -9.32
C GLY A 30 -2.72 -1.89 -9.66
N MET A 31 -2.45 -3.00 -8.99
CA MET A 31 -3.22 -4.25 -9.18
C MET A 31 -4.69 -4.07 -8.78
N LEU A 32 -4.97 -3.41 -7.65
CA LEU A 32 -6.34 -3.15 -7.22
C LEU A 32 -7.08 -2.24 -8.20
N LEU A 33 -6.41 -1.25 -8.80
CA LEU A 33 -6.99 -0.38 -9.81
C LEU A 33 -7.33 -1.17 -11.08
N VAL A 34 -6.42 -2.00 -11.57
CA VAL A 34 -6.70 -2.89 -12.72
C VAL A 34 -7.87 -3.81 -12.41
N LEU A 35 -7.87 -4.43 -11.22
CA LEU A 35 -8.91 -5.36 -10.81
C LEU A 35 -10.27 -4.67 -10.62
N PHE A 36 -10.29 -3.42 -10.15
CA PHE A 36 -11.50 -2.60 -10.04
C PHE A 36 -12.09 -2.28 -11.42
N LEU A 37 -11.26 -1.90 -12.39
CA LEU A 37 -11.72 -1.66 -13.76
C LEU A 37 -12.29 -2.93 -14.40
N LEU A 38 -11.60 -4.06 -14.26
CA LEU A 38 -12.09 -5.35 -14.74
C LEU A 38 -13.40 -5.75 -14.04
N ALA A 39 -13.51 -5.54 -12.73
CA ALA A 39 -14.70 -5.82 -11.95
C ALA A 39 -15.91 -5.00 -12.43
N ILE A 40 -15.72 -3.71 -12.76
CA ILE A 40 -16.77 -2.87 -13.35
C ILE A 40 -17.22 -3.44 -14.70
N ILE A 41 -16.27 -3.69 -15.61
CA ILE A 41 -16.56 -4.22 -16.96
C ILE A 41 -17.32 -5.55 -16.87
N LEU A 42 -16.83 -6.47 -16.02
CA LEU A 42 -17.47 -7.78 -15.79
C LEU A 42 -18.85 -7.65 -15.16
N SER A 43 -19.06 -6.70 -14.24
CA SER A 43 -20.36 -6.49 -13.60
C SER A 43 -21.42 -6.04 -14.62
N PHE A 44 -21.05 -5.19 -15.58
CA PHE A 44 -21.95 -4.79 -16.66
C PHE A 44 -22.16 -5.90 -17.71
N ALA A 45 -21.11 -6.68 -18.02
CA ALA A 45 -21.18 -7.70 -19.06
C ALA A 45 -21.81 -9.03 -18.61
N LYS A 46 -21.59 -9.43 -17.35
CA LYS A 46 -21.95 -10.76 -16.82
C LYS A 46 -22.78 -10.70 -15.54
N GLY A 47 -23.13 -9.52 -15.06
CA GLY A 47 -23.81 -9.31 -13.78
C GLY A 47 -22.85 -9.28 -12.58
N PHE A 48 -23.41 -8.89 -11.44
CA PHE A 48 -22.65 -8.78 -10.19
C PHE A 48 -22.18 -10.14 -9.66
N SER A 49 -20.98 -10.17 -9.09
CA SER A 49 -20.43 -11.32 -8.36
C SER A 49 -19.75 -10.82 -7.08
N ALA A 50 -19.75 -11.61 -6.02
CA ALA A 50 -19.06 -11.25 -4.78
C ALA A 50 -17.56 -10.90 -5.00
N LEU A 51 -16.94 -11.48 -6.03
CA LEU A 51 -15.54 -11.21 -6.38
C LEU A 51 -15.31 -9.78 -6.88
N THR A 52 -16.34 -9.08 -7.39
CA THR A 52 -16.20 -7.71 -7.90
C THR A 52 -16.03 -6.68 -6.78
N VAL A 53 -16.33 -7.05 -5.53
CA VAL A 53 -16.16 -6.20 -4.33
C VAL A 53 -14.76 -6.31 -3.71
N VAL A 54 -14.00 -7.37 -4.04
CA VAL A 54 -12.64 -7.61 -3.53
C VAL A 54 -11.72 -6.40 -3.61
N PRO A 55 -11.62 -5.64 -4.73
CA PRO A 55 -10.69 -4.52 -4.80
C PRO A 55 -11.05 -3.40 -3.82
N VAL A 56 -12.33 -3.22 -3.50
CA VAL A 56 -12.81 -2.26 -2.50
C VAL A 56 -12.50 -2.76 -1.09
N ALA A 57 -12.75 -4.05 -0.83
CA ALA A 57 -12.50 -4.67 0.47
C ALA A 57 -11.01 -4.61 0.88
N LEU A 58 -10.09 -4.67 -0.10
CA LEU A 58 -8.65 -4.61 0.14
C LEU A 58 -8.06 -3.19 0.16
N MET A 59 -8.84 -2.16 -0.21
CA MET A 59 -8.39 -0.76 -0.23
C MET A 59 -7.81 -0.26 1.11
N PRO A 60 -8.34 -0.62 2.30
CA PRO A 60 -7.78 -0.17 3.58
C PRO A 60 -6.30 -0.51 3.76
N ILE A 61 -5.82 -1.62 3.18
CA ILE A 61 -4.43 -2.04 3.27
C ILE A 61 -3.51 -1.01 2.59
N VAL A 62 -3.92 -0.49 1.44
CA VAL A 62 -3.18 0.58 0.74
C VAL A 62 -3.10 1.83 1.61
N LEU A 63 -4.21 2.23 2.23
CA LEU A 63 -4.26 3.42 3.09
C LEU A 63 -3.34 3.29 4.32
N ILE A 64 -3.36 2.13 4.96
CA ILE A 64 -2.47 1.80 6.10
C ILE A 64 -0.99 1.87 5.67
N ASN A 65 -0.67 1.31 4.51
CA ASN A 65 0.70 1.32 4.01
C ASN A 65 1.15 2.74 3.60
N LEU A 66 0.29 3.55 2.99
CA LEU A 66 0.56 4.96 2.72
C LEU A 66 0.82 5.74 4.02
N GLY A 67 0.06 5.46 5.08
CA GLY A 67 0.32 6.00 6.42
C GLY A 67 1.71 5.60 6.93
N SER A 68 2.10 4.34 6.74
CA SER A 68 3.42 3.84 7.13
C SER A 68 4.55 4.52 6.33
N ILE A 69 4.38 4.70 5.02
CA ILE A 69 5.34 5.43 4.16
C ILE A 69 5.49 6.87 4.62
N LYS A 70 4.40 7.56 4.98
CA LYS A 70 4.45 8.92 5.52
C LYS A 70 5.28 9.00 6.80
N LYS A 71 5.08 8.06 7.74
CA LYS A 71 5.86 7.99 8.99
C LYS A 71 7.35 7.76 8.71
N ILE A 72 7.69 6.84 7.80
CA ILE A 72 9.08 6.56 7.41
C ILE A 72 9.72 7.79 6.75
N LYS A 73 9.00 8.49 5.87
CA LYS A 73 9.51 9.73 5.24
C LYS A 73 9.72 10.86 6.25
N ALA A 74 8.86 10.98 7.26
CA ALA A 74 9.03 11.94 8.34
C ALA A 74 10.31 11.66 9.14
N GLU A 75 10.54 10.40 9.49
CA GLU A 75 11.78 9.98 10.17
C GLU A 75 13.01 10.14 9.28
N ARG A 76 12.91 9.86 7.98
CA ARG A 76 14.01 10.09 7.04
C ARG A 76 14.39 11.58 7.01
N LYS A 77 13.37 12.45 6.91
CA LYS A 77 13.55 13.90 6.92
C LYS A 77 14.14 14.42 8.24
N SER A 78 13.74 13.88 9.40
CA SER A 78 14.30 14.28 10.71
C SER A 78 15.80 14.00 10.81
N ARG A 79 16.29 12.98 10.09
CA ARG A 79 17.70 12.60 10.00
C ARG A 79 18.48 13.30 8.87
N GLY A 80 17.84 14.17 8.09
CA GLY A 80 18.46 14.83 6.94
C GLY A 80 18.75 13.90 5.76
N LEU A 81 17.97 12.83 5.59
CA LEU A 81 18.11 11.81 4.54
C LEU A 81 17.03 11.91 3.44
#